data_AF-A0AAW1TBJ6-F1
#
_entry.id   AF-A0AAW1TBJ6-F1
#
_cell.length_a   1.000
_cell.length_b   1.000
_cell.length_c   1.000
_cell.angle_alpha   90.00
_cell.angle_beta   90.00
_cell.angle_gamma   90.00
#
_symmetry.space_group_name_H-M   'P 1'
#
loop_
_entity.id
_entity.type
_entity.pdbx_description
1 polymer ?
#
loop_
_entity_poly.entity_id
_entity_poly.type
_entity_poly.pdbx_seq_one_letter_code
_entity_poly.pdbx_strand_id
1 'polypeptide(L)'
;MIAECLSRAGDDSAQLGAALALLCTLACPPAKGLLQRPTDAFCLLEAAAEGSRLLLDSAAEHQDAEMADKGLLLAAAAARSCSSSDHGRLPEWHSGAGKLQRLLMRTMLAMPLQPLRHRAFYALEALLAAFQADIRLQAVEEMISTSLPSVAALLLHSLTRWVTQSWPQSGNSGSDDWKVLRHRLLPVLEATILTNGSCGWSTPPALIEQAEPLCAAVNLLRLLLTREKHQGPILSDATIPAALSHNAVCTLSATAEAVLASLDQQGPEDLAAALGLERILEVTSIILET
;
A
#
# COMPACT_ATOMS: atom_id res chain seq x y z
N MET A 1 -10.66 -27.86 -9.92
CA MET A 1 -10.81 -27.87 -11.39
C MET A 1 -9.86 -26.88 -12.06
N ILE A 2 -10.04 -25.54 -12.02
CA ILE A 2 -9.11 -24.62 -12.72
C ILE A 2 -7.68 -24.62 -12.11
N ALA A 3 -7.55 -24.57 -10.79
CA ALA A 3 -6.24 -24.74 -10.12
C ALA A 3 -5.60 -26.13 -10.39
N GLU A 4 -6.45 -27.15 -10.58
CA GLU A 4 -6.04 -28.52 -10.92
C GLU A 4 -5.69 -28.67 -12.42
N CYS A 5 -6.28 -27.84 -13.28
CA CYS A 5 -5.92 -27.71 -14.68
C CYS A 5 -4.61 -26.96 -14.84
N LEU A 6 -4.38 -25.90 -14.06
CA LEU A 6 -3.10 -25.18 -14.02
C LEU A 6 -1.97 -26.08 -13.51
N SER A 7 -2.21 -26.91 -12.49
CA SER A 7 -1.19 -27.82 -11.95
C SER A 7 -0.91 -29.04 -12.82
N ARG A 8 -1.81 -29.41 -13.75
CA ARG A 8 -1.65 -30.54 -14.69
C ARG A 8 -1.19 -30.12 -16.09
N ALA A 9 -1.28 -28.83 -16.43
CA ALA A 9 -0.79 -28.30 -17.68
C ALA A 9 0.74 -28.23 -17.64
N GLY A 10 1.43 -29.20 -18.24
CA GLY A 10 2.89 -29.24 -18.29
C GLY A 10 3.53 -28.29 -19.32
N ASP A 11 2.71 -27.53 -20.06
CA ASP A 11 3.16 -26.64 -21.15
C ASP A 11 2.64 -25.21 -20.91
N ASP A 12 3.48 -24.20 -21.13
CA ASP A 12 3.22 -22.80 -20.78
C ASP A 12 1.99 -22.24 -21.53
N SER A 13 1.75 -22.71 -22.76
CA SER A 13 0.59 -22.32 -23.56
C SER A 13 -0.74 -22.83 -22.97
N ALA A 14 -0.74 -24.02 -22.36
CA ALA A 14 -1.92 -24.58 -21.71
C ALA A 14 -2.22 -23.88 -20.39
N GLN A 15 -1.18 -23.46 -19.66
CA GLN A 15 -1.33 -22.67 -18.44
C GLN A 15 -1.85 -21.25 -18.75
N LEU A 16 -1.36 -20.62 -19.83
CA LEU A 16 -1.86 -19.33 -20.31
C LEU A 16 -3.35 -19.39 -20.70
N GLY A 17 -3.75 -20.45 -21.41
CA GLY A 17 -5.15 -20.69 -21.75
C GLY A 17 -6.05 -20.83 -20.52
N ALA A 18 -5.59 -21.51 -19.47
CA ALA A 18 -6.31 -21.63 -18.20
C ALA A 18 -6.38 -20.30 -17.43
N ALA A 19 -5.33 -19.48 -17.46
CA ALA A 19 -5.32 -18.14 -16.86
C ALA A 19 -6.34 -17.20 -17.56
N LEU A 20 -6.39 -17.22 -18.89
CA LEU A 20 -7.37 -16.48 -19.68
C LEU A 20 -8.80 -16.98 -19.42
N ALA A 21 -8.99 -18.29 -19.28
CA ALA A 21 -10.28 -18.85 -18.88
C ALA A 21 -10.72 -18.37 -17.48
N LEU A 22 -9.79 -18.30 -16.50
CA LEU A 22 -10.07 -17.75 -15.17
C LEU A 22 -10.52 -16.28 -15.28
N LEU A 23 -9.82 -15.47 -16.07
CA LEU A 23 -10.17 -14.08 -16.37
C LEU A 23 -11.58 -13.95 -16.91
N CYS A 24 -11.94 -14.77 -17.91
CA CYS A 24 -13.29 -14.78 -18.48
C CYS A 24 -14.36 -15.16 -17.46
N THR A 25 -14.07 -16.11 -16.56
CA THR A 25 -15.02 -16.48 -15.48
C THR A 25 -15.18 -15.39 -14.41
N LEU A 26 -14.11 -14.66 -14.10
CA LEU A 26 -14.11 -13.60 -13.09
C LEU A 26 -14.65 -12.27 -13.61
N ALA A 27 -14.48 -11.98 -14.91
CA ALA A 27 -14.94 -10.75 -15.54
C ALA A 27 -16.42 -10.78 -15.97
N CYS A 28 -17.02 -11.96 -16.14
CA CYS A 28 -18.41 -12.10 -16.58
C CYS A 28 -19.39 -12.30 -15.40
N PRO A 29 -20.23 -11.30 -15.05
CA PRO A 29 -21.23 -11.44 -13.99
C PRO A 29 -22.26 -12.59 -14.18
N PRO A 30 -22.72 -12.97 -15.39
CA PRO A 30 -23.65 -14.10 -15.54
C PRO A 30 -22.98 -15.48 -15.38
N ALA A 31 -21.64 -15.56 -15.39
CA ALA A 31 -20.90 -16.81 -15.24
C ALA A 31 -20.75 -17.26 -13.78
N LYS A 32 -21.17 -16.45 -12.79
CA LYS A 32 -21.22 -16.84 -11.38
C LYS A 32 -22.03 -18.13 -11.16
N GLY A 33 -23.03 -18.38 -12.00
CA GLY A 33 -23.83 -19.61 -11.98
C GLY A 33 -23.10 -20.88 -12.46
N LEU A 34 -21.95 -20.78 -13.14
CA LEU A 34 -21.16 -21.93 -13.60
C LEU A 34 -20.09 -22.36 -12.59
N LEU A 35 -19.72 -21.50 -11.64
CA LEU A 35 -18.96 -21.87 -10.45
C LEU A 35 -19.91 -22.42 -9.38
N GLN A 36 -20.65 -23.49 -9.72
CA GLN A 36 -21.58 -24.18 -8.82
C GLN A 36 -20.89 -24.93 -7.67
N ARG A 37 -19.56 -24.97 -7.66
CA ARG A 37 -18.82 -25.33 -6.45
C ARG A 37 -18.37 -24.07 -5.75
N PRO A 38 -18.59 -23.93 -4.42
CA PRO A 38 -17.93 -22.90 -3.63
C PRO A 38 -16.44 -23.09 -3.83
N THR A 39 -15.86 -22.30 -4.73
CA THR A 39 -14.43 -22.32 -4.95
C THR A 39 -13.90 -21.48 -3.83
N ASP A 40 -13.20 -22.14 -2.91
CA ASP A 40 -12.58 -21.48 -1.77
C ASP A 40 -11.84 -20.22 -2.25
N ALA A 41 -12.11 -19.09 -1.61
CA ALA A 41 -11.52 -17.79 -1.94
C ALA A 41 -9.98 -17.87 -1.94
N PHE A 42 -9.41 -18.73 -1.10
CA PHE A 42 -7.97 -19.02 -1.08
C PHE A 42 -7.48 -19.69 -2.36
N CYS A 43 -8.19 -20.71 -2.85
CA CYS A 43 -7.88 -21.37 -4.11
C CYS A 43 -7.98 -20.41 -5.30
N LEU A 44 -8.95 -19.48 -5.26
CA LEU A 44 -9.09 -18.46 -6.30
C LEU A 44 -7.88 -17.53 -6.34
N LEU A 45 -7.45 -17.03 -5.19
CA LEU A 45 -6.27 -16.16 -5.10
C LEU A 45 -4.99 -16.89 -5.51
N GLU A 46 -4.83 -18.16 -5.16
CA GLU A 46 -3.67 -18.94 -5.60
C GLU A 46 -3.65 -19.15 -7.12
N ALA A 47 -4.79 -19.54 -7.72
CA ALA A 47 -4.90 -19.69 -9.17
C ALA A 47 -4.70 -18.35 -9.90
N ALA A 48 -5.22 -17.26 -9.35
CA ALA A 48 -5.04 -15.93 -9.90
C ALA A 48 -3.60 -15.43 -9.77
N ALA A 49 -2.92 -15.72 -8.66
CA ALA A 49 -1.49 -15.42 -8.49
C ALA A 49 -0.65 -16.11 -9.57
N GLU A 50 -0.91 -17.40 -9.80
CA GLU A 50 -0.19 -18.17 -10.81
C GLU A 50 -0.50 -17.68 -12.24
N GLY A 51 -1.78 -17.49 -12.57
CA GLY A 51 -2.18 -16.99 -13.88
C GLY A 51 -1.68 -15.57 -14.15
N SER A 52 -1.68 -14.70 -13.15
CA SER A 52 -1.16 -13.33 -13.28
C SER A 52 0.36 -13.35 -13.47
N ARG A 53 1.06 -14.25 -12.77
CA ARG A 53 2.51 -14.43 -12.91
C ARG A 53 2.86 -14.81 -14.34
N LEU A 54 2.20 -15.83 -14.89
CA LEU A 54 2.45 -16.29 -16.27
C LEU A 54 2.19 -15.19 -17.30
N LEU A 55 1.10 -14.44 -17.14
CA LEU A 55 0.77 -13.31 -18.02
C LEU A 55 1.81 -12.19 -17.93
N LEU A 56 2.28 -11.85 -16.73
CA LEU A 56 3.27 -10.79 -16.53
C LEU A 56 4.68 -11.20 -16.97
N ASP A 57 5.08 -12.45 -16.74
CA ASP A 57 6.36 -12.99 -17.19
C ASP A 57 6.39 -13.04 -18.73
N SER A 58 5.34 -13.57 -19.36
CA SER A 58 5.24 -13.61 -20.83
C SER A 58 5.15 -12.21 -21.44
N ALA A 59 4.44 -11.28 -20.80
CA ALA A 59 4.42 -9.88 -21.20
C ALA A 59 5.79 -9.20 -21.13
N ALA A 60 6.60 -9.53 -20.12
CA ALA A 60 7.95 -9.00 -19.99
C ALA A 60 8.89 -9.54 -21.09
N GLU A 61 8.76 -10.83 -21.43
CA GLU A 61 9.52 -11.47 -22.50
C GLU A 61 9.19 -10.91 -23.89
N HIS A 62 7.90 -10.69 -24.17
CA HIS A 62 7.41 -10.28 -25.48
C HIS A 62 7.14 -8.77 -25.60
N GLN A 63 7.40 -8.00 -24.53
CA GLN A 63 7.08 -6.57 -24.42
C GLN A 63 5.59 -6.26 -24.71
N ASP A 64 4.70 -7.16 -24.32
CA ASP A 64 3.26 -7.07 -24.59
C ASP A 64 2.51 -6.38 -23.44
N ALA A 65 2.24 -5.09 -23.61
CA ALA A 65 1.51 -4.29 -22.63
C ALA A 65 0.07 -4.77 -22.38
N GLU A 66 -0.59 -5.35 -23.40
CA GLU A 66 -1.97 -5.84 -23.27
C GLU A 66 -2.01 -7.11 -22.43
N MET A 67 -1.01 -7.98 -22.60
CA MET A 67 -0.88 -9.19 -21.79
C MET A 67 -0.57 -8.87 -20.32
N ALA A 68 0.33 -7.91 -20.08
CA ALA A 68 0.57 -7.42 -18.72
C ALA A 68 -0.71 -6.86 -18.10
N ASP A 69 -1.49 -6.10 -18.89
CA ASP A 69 -2.74 -5.53 -18.42
C ASP A 69 -3.77 -6.60 -18.02
N LYS A 70 -3.91 -7.65 -18.83
CA LYS A 70 -4.75 -8.81 -18.52
C LYS A 70 -4.31 -9.47 -17.21
N GLY A 71 -3.01 -9.66 -16.99
CA GLY A 71 -2.47 -10.20 -15.74
C GLY A 71 -2.86 -9.36 -14.52
N LEU A 72 -2.74 -8.03 -14.62
CA LEU A 72 -3.13 -7.12 -13.55
C LEU A 72 -4.65 -7.09 -13.30
N LEU A 73 -5.45 -7.17 -14.36
CA LEU A 73 -6.91 -7.27 -14.26
C LEU A 73 -7.35 -8.58 -13.59
N LEU A 74 -6.69 -9.70 -13.90
CA LEU A 74 -6.92 -11.00 -13.27
C LEU A 74 -6.70 -10.92 -11.76
N ALA A 75 -5.54 -10.39 -11.35
CA ALA A 75 -5.19 -10.18 -9.95
C ALA A 75 -6.24 -9.34 -9.22
N ALA A 76 -6.62 -8.20 -9.79
CA ALA A 76 -7.58 -7.30 -9.17
C ALA A 76 -8.99 -7.90 -9.10
N ALA A 77 -9.41 -8.67 -10.12
CA ALA A 77 -10.71 -9.32 -10.15
C ALA A 77 -10.82 -10.47 -9.13
N ALA A 78 -9.76 -11.24 -8.96
CA ALA A 78 -9.69 -12.29 -7.95
C ALA A 78 -9.81 -11.70 -6.54
N ALA A 79 -9.03 -10.67 -6.23
CA ALA A 79 -9.08 -9.97 -4.95
C ALA A 79 -10.48 -9.40 -4.64
N ARG A 80 -11.12 -8.74 -5.61
CA ARG A 80 -12.49 -8.23 -5.43
C ARG A 80 -13.50 -9.33 -5.20
N SER A 81 -13.35 -10.47 -5.86
CA SER A 81 -14.25 -11.61 -5.70
C SER A 81 -14.22 -12.15 -4.26
N CYS A 82 -13.04 -12.20 -3.64
CA CYS A 82 -12.87 -12.57 -2.23
C CYS A 82 -13.59 -11.60 -1.27
N SER A 83 -13.52 -10.29 -1.55
CA SER A 83 -14.20 -9.27 -0.72
C SER A 83 -15.74 -9.36 -0.77
N SER A 84 -16.30 -9.95 -1.82
CA SER A 84 -17.74 -10.03 -2.08
C SER A 84 -18.39 -11.35 -1.64
N SER A 85 -17.60 -12.29 -1.10
CA SER A 85 -18.11 -13.60 -0.71
C SER A 85 -19.03 -13.50 0.52
N ASP A 86 -20.03 -14.40 0.60
CA ASP A 86 -21.00 -14.47 1.71
C ASP A 86 -20.35 -14.66 3.10
N HIS A 87 -19.05 -14.99 3.15
CA HIS A 87 -18.26 -15.15 4.36
C HIS A 87 -17.49 -13.88 4.80
N GLY A 88 -17.63 -12.77 4.06
CA GLY A 88 -16.97 -11.51 4.36
C GLY A 88 -15.50 -11.45 3.94
N ARG A 89 -14.73 -10.54 4.57
CA ARG A 89 -13.30 -10.35 4.30
C ARG A 89 -12.47 -11.53 4.82
N LEU A 90 -11.38 -11.85 4.12
CA LEU A 90 -10.49 -12.97 4.45
C LEU A 90 -9.84 -12.79 5.84
N PRO A 91 -9.87 -13.82 6.70
CA PRO A 91 -9.39 -13.73 8.08
C PRO A 91 -7.88 -13.92 8.24
N GLU A 92 -7.18 -14.40 7.23
CA GLU A 92 -5.76 -14.76 7.35
C GLU A 92 -4.98 -14.52 6.06
N TRP A 93 -3.72 -14.14 6.23
CA TRP A 93 -2.77 -13.96 5.13
C TRP A 93 -2.23 -15.31 4.68
N HIS A 94 -2.58 -15.72 3.46
CA HIS A 94 -2.20 -17.03 2.93
C HIS A 94 -1.11 -16.94 1.85
N SER A 95 -0.54 -18.08 1.49
CA SER A 95 0.57 -18.19 0.54
C SER A 95 0.28 -17.55 -0.82
N GLY A 96 -0.92 -17.73 -1.36
CA GLY A 96 -1.38 -17.14 -2.62
C GLY A 96 -1.40 -15.61 -2.59
N ALA A 97 -1.91 -15.02 -1.50
CA ALA A 97 -1.89 -13.56 -1.31
C ALA A 97 -0.46 -13.01 -1.22
N GLY A 98 0.43 -13.68 -0.47
CA GLY A 98 1.83 -13.28 -0.39
C GLY A 98 2.60 -13.42 -1.72
N LYS A 99 2.28 -14.45 -2.54
CA LYS A 99 2.80 -14.57 -3.90
C LYS A 99 2.31 -13.41 -4.77
N LEU A 100 1.01 -13.10 -4.73
CA LEU A 100 0.41 -12.05 -5.54
C LEU A 100 0.90 -10.66 -5.14
N GLN A 101 0.99 -10.37 -3.84
CA GLN A 101 1.55 -9.14 -3.30
C GLN A 101 2.97 -8.89 -3.83
N ARG A 102 3.87 -9.88 -3.73
CA ARG A 102 5.25 -9.76 -4.23
C ARG A 102 5.29 -9.55 -5.74
N LEU A 103 4.45 -10.25 -6.49
CA LEU A 103 4.33 -10.08 -7.94
C LEU A 103 3.89 -8.65 -8.31
N LEU A 104 2.90 -8.11 -7.62
CA LEU A 104 2.39 -6.75 -7.86
C LEU A 104 3.44 -5.69 -7.50
N MET A 105 4.11 -5.83 -6.36
CA MET A 105 5.21 -4.94 -5.97
C MET A 105 6.35 -4.98 -6.99
N ARG A 106 6.76 -6.18 -7.43
CA ARG A 106 7.77 -6.31 -8.49
C ARG A 106 7.33 -5.62 -9.78
N THR A 107 6.06 -5.76 -10.15
CA THR A 107 5.50 -5.13 -11.35
C THR A 107 5.49 -3.60 -11.24
N MET A 108 5.14 -3.05 -10.07
CA MET A 108 5.20 -1.60 -9.83
C MET A 108 6.61 -1.04 -10.01
N LEU A 109 7.65 -1.82 -9.74
CA LEU A 109 9.04 -1.37 -9.80
C LEU A 109 9.69 -1.61 -11.16
N ALA A 110 9.45 -2.78 -11.76
CA ALA A 110 10.15 -3.22 -12.97
C ALA A 110 9.46 -2.79 -14.27
N MET A 111 8.15 -2.50 -14.25
CA MET A 111 7.40 -2.24 -15.47
C MET A 111 7.72 -0.85 -16.03
N PRO A 112 8.15 -0.72 -17.31
CA PRO A 112 8.55 0.57 -17.88
C PRO A 112 7.37 1.52 -18.08
N LEU A 113 6.19 0.98 -18.39
CA LEU A 113 4.99 1.77 -18.66
C LEU A 113 4.31 2.22 -17.36
N GLN A 114 4.27 3.53 -17.12
CA GLN A 114 3.63 4.13 -15.95
C GLN A 114 2.15 3.70 -15.75
N PRO A 115 1.30 3.59 -16.80
CA PRO A 115 -0.07 3.13 -16.61
C PRO A 115 -0.17 1.72 -16.00
N LEU A 116 0.75 0.81 -16.37
CA LEU A 116 0.78 -0.54 -15.83
C LEU A 116 1.29 -0.57 -14.39
N ARG A 117 2.27 0.29 -14.04
CA ARG A 117 2.69 0.47 -12.63
C ARG A 117 1.52 0.93 -11.76
N HIS A 118 0.74 1.90 -12.24
CA HIS A 118 -0.46 2.37 -11.53
C HIS A 118 -1.53 1.27 -11.41
N ARG A 119 -1.76 0.48 -12.47
CA ARG A 119 -2.71 -0.65 -12.40
C ARG A 119 -2.25 -1.73 -11.43
N ALA A 120 -0.94 -2.00 -11.33
CA ALA A 120 -0.39 -2.92 -10.34
C ALA A 120 -0.63 -2.43 -8.91
N PHE A 121 -0.48 -1.13 -8.67
CA PHE A 121 -0.84 -0.53 -7.39
C PHE A 121 -2.34 -0.70 -7.07
N TYR A 122 -3.24 -0.42 -8.00
CA TYR A 122 -4.69 -0.61 -7.77
C TYR A 122 -5.07 -2.08 -7.55
N ALA A 123 -4.38 -3.02 -8.20
CA ALA A 123 -4.54 -4.44 -7.94
C ALA A 123 -4.07 -4.81 -6.53
N LEU A 124 -2.99 -4.20 -6.03
CA LEU A 124 -2.49 -4.38 -4.66
C LEU A 124 -3.49 -3.79 -3.66
N GLU A 125 -4.05 -2.62 -3.91
CA GLU A 125 -5.10 -2.04 -3.06
C GLU A 125 -6.34 -2.95 -3.00
N ALA A 126 -6.74 -3.52 -4.13
CA ALA A 126 -7.84 -4.48 -4.19
C ALA A 126 -7.54 -5.75 -3.37
N LEU A 127 -6.30 -6.26 -3.46
CA LEU A 127 -5.84 -7.40 -2.65
C LEU A 127 -5.93 -7.08 -1.16
N LEU A 128 -5.38 -5.95 -0.73
CA LEU A 128 -5.42 -5.50 0.66
C LEU A 128 -6.86 -5.31 1.16
N ALA A 129 -7.74 -4.75 0.34
CA ALA A 129 -9.15 -4.57 0.68
C ALA A 129 -9.93 -5.89 0.85
N ALA A 130 -9.41 -7.00 0.35
CA ALA A 130 -10.01 -8.32 0.52
C ALA A 130 -9.83 -8.89 1.95
N PHE A 131 -8.88 -8.38 2.72
CA PHE A 131 -8.57 -8.84 4.09
C PHE A 131 -9.21 -7.98 5.17
N GLN A 132 -9.40 -8.58 6.34
CA GLN A 132 -9.82 -7.87 7.56
C GLN A 132 -8.81 -6.78 7.93
N ALA A 133 -9.28 -5.76 8.67
CA ALA A 133 -8.51 -4.54 8.90
C ALA A 133 -7.17 -4.77 9.61
N ASP A 134 -7.12 -5.75 10.52
CA ASP A 134 -5.95 -6.16 11.29
C ASP A 134 -4.88 -6.82 10.42
N ILE A 135 -5.28 -7.81 9.62
CA ILE A 135 -4.41 -8.52 8.67
C ILE A 135 -3.92 -7.56 7.58
N ARG A 136 -4.83 -6.75 7.04
CA ARG A 136 -4.53 -5.72 6.05
C ARG A 136 -3.48 -4.74 6.57
N LEU A 137 -3.65 -4.26 7.81
CA LEU A 137 -2.73 -3.29 8.41
C LEU A 137 -1.39 -3.93 8.71
N GLN A 138 -1.36 -5.16 9.24
CA GLN A 138 -0.12 -5.92 9.43
C GLN A 138 0.68 -6.07 8.13
N ALA A 139 0.02 -6.44 7.03
CA ALA A 139 0.67 -6.57 5.73
C ALA A 139 1.22 -5.23 5.23
N VAL A 140 0.49 -4.13 5.43
CA VAL A 140 0.96 -2.78 5.08
C VAL A 140 2.19 -2.37 5.89
N GLU A 141 2.20 -2.65 7.19
CA GLU A 141 3.35 -2.38 8.07
C GLU A 141 4.62 -3.12 7.61
N GLU A 142 4.48 -4.41 7.32
CA GLU A 142 5.57 -5.23 6.79
C GLU A 142 6.06 -4.69 5.44
N MET A 143 5.14 -4.28 4.56
CA MET A 143 5.52 -3.70 3.27
C MET A 143 6.20 -2.35 3.41
N ILE A 144 5.73 -1.45 4.28
CA ILE A 144 6.36 -0.15 4.50
C ILE A 144 7.81 -0.34 4.97
N SER A 145 8.05 -1.31 5.85
CA SER A 145 9.40 -1.57 6.39
C SER A 145 10.35 -2.30 5.42
N THR A 146 9.84 -2.99 4.40
CA THR A 146 10.65 -3.84 3.50
C THR A 146 10.68 -3.37 2.04
N SER A 147 9.86 -2.39 1.67
CA SER A 147 9.71 -1.94 0.28
C SER A 147 10.59 -0.73 -0.06
N LEU A 148 10.63 -0.39 -1.35
CA LEU A 148 11.26 0.85 -1.80
C LEU A 148 10.47 2.08 -1.32
N PRO A 149 11.15 3.23 -1.11
CA PRO A 149 10.53 4.44 -0.55
C PRO A 149 9.25 4.89 -1.26
N SER A 150 9.21 4.81 -2.59
CA SER A 150 8.04 5.19 -3.39
C SER A 150 6.83 4.29 -3.15
N VAL A 151 7.05 2.99 -2.93
CA VAL A 151 5.97 2.05 -2.58
C VAL A 151 5.49 2.32 -1.16
N ALA A 152 6.40 2.55 -0.23
CA ALA A 152 6.07 2.93 1.14
C ALA A 152 5.22 4.23 1.19
N ALA A 153 5.59 5.24 0.39
CA ALA A 153 4.83 6.49 0.26
C ALA A 153 3.39 6.25 -0.24
N LEU A 154 3.23 5.41 -1.27
CA LEU A 154 1.91 5.03 -1.77
C LEU A 154 1.08 4.30 -0.72
N LEU A 155 1.69 3.39 0.05
CA LEU A 155 1.01 2.68 1.13
C LEU A 155 0.59 3.61 2.28
N LEU A 156 1.43 4.57 2.67
CA LEU A 156 1.09 5.62 3.64
C LEU A 156 -0.06 6.52 3.13
N HIS A 157 -0.09 6.80 1.82
CA HIS A 157 -1.21 7.48 1.20
C HIS A 157 -2.51 6.65 1.26
N SER A 158 -2.44 5.34 1.00
CA SER A 158 -3.59 4.43 1.18
C SER A 158 -4.08 4.40 2.63
N LEU A 159 -3.17 4.39 3.62
CA LEU A 159 -3.52 4.51 5.03
C LEU A 159 -4.28 5.82 5.31
N THR A 160 -3.84 6.94 4.74
CA THR A 160 -4.52 8.25 4.85
C THR A 160 -5.96 8.17 4.33
N ARG A 161 -6.17 7.49 3.20
CA ARG A 161 -7.51 7.27 2.64
C ARG A 161 -8.36 6.39 3.56
N TRP A 162 -7.81 5.29 4.08
CA TRP A 162 -8.54 4.39 4.99
C TRP A 162 -8.91 5.06 6.31
N VAL A 163 -8.02 5.88 6.86
CA VAL A 163 -8.28 6.74 8.02
C VAL A 163 -9.44 7.67 7.72
N THR A 164 -9.39 8.38 6.60
CA THR A 164 -10.46 9.33 6.21
C THR A 164 -11.81 8.64 6.04
N GLN A 165 -11.84 7.44 5.46
CA GLN A 165 -13.05 6.65 5.25
C GLN A 165 -13.59 6.03 6.53
N SER A 166 -12.71 5.61 7.44
CA SER A 166 -13.08 4.91 8.68
C SER A 166 -13.29 5.86 9.86
N TRP A 167 -12.90 7.12 9.73
CA TRP A 167 -12.94 8.09 10.82
C TRP A 167 -14.33 8.17 11.45
N PRO A 168 -14.45 8.10 12.79
CA PRO A 168 -15.75 8.14 13.45
C PRO A 168 -16.43 9.47 13.20
N GLN A 169 -17.70 9.40 12.81
CA GLN A 169 -18.55 10.59 12.76
C GLN A 169 -19.01 10.96 14.18
N SER A 170 -19.21 12.24 14.42
CA SER A 170 -19.63 12.78 15.72
C SER A 170 -20.82 12.01 16.30
N GLY A 171 -20.65 11.41 17.49
CA GLY A 171 -21.70 10.64 18.17
C GLY A 171 -21.74 9.14 17.86
N ASN A 172 -20.83 8.61 17.05
CA ASN A 172 -20.69 7.17 16.81
C ASN A 172 -19.34 6.64 17.30
N SER A 173 -19.33 5.43 17.85
CA SER A 173 -18.13 4.74 18.39
C SER A 173 -17.09 4.29 17.33
N GLY A 174 -17.26 4.73 16.07
CA GLY A 174 -16.39 4.39 14.93
C GLY A 174 -16.67 3.02 14.33
N SER A 175 -16.19 2.81 13.10
CA SER A 175 -16.22 1.49 12.46
C SER A 175 -15.26 0.52 13.18
N ASP A 176 -15.46 -0.79 13.02
CA ASP A 176 -14.50 -1.76 13.54
C ASP A 176 -13.12 -1.61 12.87
N ASP A 177 -13.10 -1.22 11.58
CA ASP A 177 -11.87 -0.82 10.87
C ASP A 177 -11.13 0.31 11.61
N TRP A 178 -11.85 1.32 12.13
CA TRP A 178 -11.24 2.43 12.88
C TRP A 178 -10.61 1.97 14.19
N LYS A 179 -11.29 1.08 14.93
CA LYS A 179 -10.79 0.57 16.22
C LYS A 179 -9.45 -0.15 16.07
N VAL A 180 -9.24 -0.81 14.93
CA VAL A 180 -7.96 -1.45 14.60
C VAL A 180 -6.94 -0.39 14.15
N LEU A 181 -7.32 0.48 13.21
CA LEU A 181 -6.45 1.51 12.66
C LEU A 181 -5.87 2.41 13.76
N ARG A 182 -6.71 2.95 14.65
CA ARG A 182 -6.27 3.89 15.70
C ARG A 182 -5.12 3.36 16.56
N HIS A 183 -5.10 2.06 16.82
CA HIS A 183 -4.14 1.44 17.74
C HIS A 183 -2.78 1.15 17.08
N ARG A 184 -2.73 1.05 15.75
CA ARG A 184 -1.49 0.73 15.04
C ARG A 184 -0.93 1.86 14.18
N LEU A 185 -1.73 2.88 13.86
CA LEU A 185 -1.27 4.02 13.07
C LEU A 185 -0.10 4.77 13.72
N LEU A 186 -0.14 4.97 15.04
CA LEU A 186 0.93 5.67 15.76
C LEU A 186 2.27 4.92 15.67
N PRO A 187 2.36 3.62 16.00
CA PRO A 187 3.59 2.83 15.78
C PRO A 187 4.16 2.92 14.35
N VAL A 188 3.30 2.95 13.33
CA VAL A 188 3.75 3.06 11.92
C VAL A 188 4.35 4.42 11.63
N LEU A 189 3.69 5.49 12.10
CA LEU A 189 4.19 6.85 11.96
C LEU A 189 5.46 7.06 12.77
N GLU A 190 5.53 6.52 13.99
CA GLU A 190 6.72 6.51 14.84
C GLU A 190 7.89 5.88 14.12
N ALA A 191 7.73 4.64 13.63
CA ALA A 191 8.80 3.94 12.92
C ALA A 191 9.25 4.71 11.68
N THR A 192 8.31 5.27 10.90
CA THR A 192 8.66 6.01 9.68
C THR A 192 9.38 7.32 9.99
N ILE A 193 8.90 8.10 10.97
CA ILE A 193 9.41 9.43 11.30
C ILE A 193 10.68 9.35 12.15
N LEU A 194 10.72 8.50 13.18
CA LEU A 194 11.84 8.43 14.12
C LEU A 194 13.08 7.78 13.50
N THR A 195 12.93 6.73 12.68
CA THR A 195 14.08 6.10 12.01
C THR A 195 14.80 7.07 11.08
N ASN A 196 14.08 8.05 10.52
CA ASN A 196 14.64 9.08 9.65
C ASN A 196 14.96 10.39 10.38
N GLY A 197 14.35 10.61 11.55
CA GLY A 197 14.55 11.77 12.41
C GLY A 197 15.60 11.57 13.50
N SER A 198 16.22 10.38 13.64
CA SER A 198 17.20 10.16 14.71
C SER A 198 18.54 10.84 14.39
N CYS A 199 18.73 12.01 15.01
CA CYS A 199 20.01 12.57 15.44
C CYS A 199 21.01 13.05 14.36
N GLY A 200 20.62 13.54 13.19
CA GLY A 200 21.60 14.21 12.30
C GLY A 200 22.80 13.37 11.84
N TRP A 201 22.70 12.04 11.98
CA TRP A 201 23.69 11.06 11.48
C TRP A 201 23.22 10.41 10.18
N SER A 202 21.97 10.63 9.76
CA SER A 202 21.54 10.24 8.42
C SER A 202 22.33 11.06 7.41
N THR A 203 23.11 10.37 6.58
CA THR A 203 23.81 11.02 5.48
C THR A 203 22.76 11.69 4.58
N PRO A 204 23.01 12.90 4.02
CA PRO A 204 22.08 13.61 3.14
C PRO A 204 21.37 12.73 2.08
N PRO A 205 22.03 11.76 1.42
CA PRO A 205 21.37 10.87 0.46
C PRO A 205 20.21 10.05 1.05
N ALA A 206 20.31 9.62 2.31
CA ALA A 206 19.29 8.77 2.93
C ALA A 206 17.99 9.55 3.21
N LEU A 207 18.09 10.82 3.60
CA LEU A 207 16.90 11.66 3.79
C LEU A 207 16.21 11.98 2.46
N ILE A 208 17.00 12.22 1.42
CA ILE A 208 16.53 12.49 0.05
C ILE A 208 15.77 11.28 -0.49
N GLU A 209 16.32 10.07 -0.35
CA GLU A 209 15.67 8.83 -0.77
C GLU A 209 14.36 8.57 0.00
N GLN A 210 14.26 9.05 1.25
CA GLN A 210 13.10 8.86 2.13
C GLN A 210 12.13 10.05 2.13
N ALA A 211 12.36 11.07 1.31
CA ALA A 211 11.56 12.30 1.33
C ALA A 211 10.07 12.02 1.02
N GLU A 212 9.78 11.15 0.06
CA GLU A 212 8.39 10.79 -0.29
C GLU A 212 7.63 10.09 0.85
N PRO A 213 8.12 8.99 1.45
CA PRO A 213 7.42 8.34 2.55
C PRO A 213 7.38 9.22 3.80
N LEU A 214 8.42 10.01 4.08
CA LEU A 214 8.40 10.99 5.18
C LEU A 214 7.30 12.03 4.98
N CYS A 215 7.20 12.62 3.79
CA CYS A 215 6.15 13.58 3.47
C CYS A 215 4.75 12.94 3.62
N ALA A 216 4.56 11.69 3.16
CA ALA A 216 3.30 10.99 3.32
C ALA A 216 2.96 10.73 4.81
N ALA A 217 3.93 10.29 5.61
CA ALA A 217 3.75 10.06 7.04
C ALA A 217 3.42 11.35 7.82
N VAL A 218 4.16 12.43 7.56
CA VAL A 218 3.93 13.74 8.20
C VAL A 218 2.56 14.32 7.81
N ASN A 219 2.13 14.16 6.55
CA ASN A 219 0.78 14.57 6.15
C ASN A 219 -0.32 13.73 6.83
N LEU A 220 -0.10 12.43 7.00
CA LEU A 220 -1.01 11.58 7.76
C LEU A 220 -1.09 12.03 9.22
N LEU A 221 0.05 12.31 9.86
CA LEU A 221 0.10 12.87 11.22
C LEU A 221 -0.67 14.19 11.33
N ARG A 222 -0.46 15.11 10.38
CA ARG A 222 -1.22 16.37 10.30
C ARG A 222 -2.73 16.13 10.22
N LEU A 223 -3.17 15.18 9.39
CA LEU A 223 -4.58 14.82 9.28
C LEU A 223 -5.14 14.35 10.63
N LEU A 224 -4.42 13.47 11.33
CA LEU A 224 -4.82 12.93 12.64
C LEU A 224 -4.97 14.05 13.68
N LEU A 225 -3.95 14.92 13.81
CA LEU A 225 -3.96 16.06 14.73
C LEU A 225 -5.07 17.06 14.42
N THR A 226 -5.25 17.40 13.13
CA THR A 226 -6.30 18.32 12.69
C THR A 226 -7.68 17.76 13.06
N ARG A 227 -7.91 16.46 12.81
CA ARG A 227 -9.20 15.83 13.12
C ARG A 227 -9.46 15.77 14.62
N GLU A 228 -8.45 15.44 15.41
CA GLU A 228 -8.55 15.43 16.87
C GLU A 228 -8.90 16.81 17.43
N LYS A 229 -8.25 17.87 16.95
CA LYS A 229 -8.53 19.27 17.33
C LYS A 229 -9.99 19.68 17.06
N HIS A 230 -10.60 19.18 15.99
CA HIS A 230 -11.95 19.57 15.59
C HIS A 230 -13.06 18.66 16.15
N GLN A 231 -12.76 17.39 16.42
CA GLN A 231 -13.78 16.38 16.76
C GLN A 231 -13.59 15.77 18.16
N GLY A 232 -12.54 16.17 18.87
CA GLY A 232 -12.21 15.69 20.21
C GLY A 232 -11.20 14.52 20.20
N PRO A 233 -10.74 14.10 21.38
CA PRO A 233 -9.75 13.03 21.54
C PRO A 233 -10.36 11.68 21.13
N ILE A 234 -10.09 11.28 19.90
CA ILE A 234 -10.65 10.06 19.28
C ILE A 234 -9.59 8.93 19.22
N LEU A 235 -8.31 9.29 19.17
CA LEU A 235 -7.20 8.36 19.00
C LEU A 235 -6.89 7.61 20.31
N SER A 236 -6.95 8.26 21.49
CA SER A 236 -7.11 7.66 22.83
C SER A 236 -7.04 8.73 23.94
N ASP A 237 -7.48 8.40 25.17
CA ASP A 237 -7.31 9.21 26.40
C ASP A 237 -5.84 9.50 26.76
N ALA A 238 -4.90 8.76 26.17
CA ALA A 238 -3.50 9.13 26.15
C ALA A 238 -3.27 10.00 24.91
N THR A 239 -3.07 11.30 25.17
CA THR A 239 -2.29 12.24 24.34
C THR A 239 -1.61 11.55 23.18
N ILE A 240 -2.03 11.84 21.93
CA ILE A 240 -1.14 11.69 20.76
C ILE A 240 0.21 12.24 21.22
N PRO A 241 1.25 11.40 21.42
CA PRO A 241 2.24 11.70 22.42
C PRO A 241 2.85 13.06 22.12
N ALA A 242 2.75 14.00 23.06
CA ALA A 242 3.44 15.29 22.97
C ALA A 242 4.95 15.10 22.68
N ALA A 243 5.49 13.91 22.92
CA ALA A 243 6.83 13.47 22.57
C ALA A 243 7.02 13.16 21.06
N LEU A 244 6.03 12.58 20.39
CA LEU A 244 6.06 12.26 18.95
C LEU A 244 5.86 13.49 18.08
N SER A 245 4.85 14.29 18.40
CA SER A 245 4.50 15.45 17.59
C SER A 245 5.48 16.61 17.76
N HIS A 246 6.14 16.75 18.91
CA HIS A 246 7.05 17.86 19.13
C HIS A 246 8.51 17.45 18.89
N ASN A 247 9.06 16.48 19.62
CA ASN A 247 10.49 16.17 19.51
C ASN A 247 10.86 15.51 18.18
N ALA A 248 10.07 14.55 17.69
CA ALA A 248 10.37 13.88 16.42
C ALA A 248 10.22 14.85 15.23
N VAL A 249 9.18 15.67 15.23
CA VAL A 249 8.90 16.67 14.19
C VAL A 249 9.93 17.81 14.22
N CYS A 250 10.33 18.30 15.40
CA CYS A 250 11.43 19.27 15.52
C CYS A 250 12.75 18.69 15.00
N THR A 251 13.05 17.43 15.34
CA THR A 251 14.30 16.80 14.88
C THR A 251 14.27 16.54 13.37
N LEU A 252 13.13 16.13 12.82
CA LEU A 252 12.94 16.00 11.38
C LEU A 252 13.10 17.35 10.67
N SER A 253 12.53 18.43 11.23
CA SER A 253 12.64 19.78 10.67
C SER A 253 14.09 20.26 10.66
N ALA A 254 14.80 20.14 11.79
CA ALA A 254 16.21 20.49 11.87
C ALA A 254 17.08 19.68 10.90
N THR A 255 16.76 18.39 10.72
CA THR A 255 17.48 17.51 9.78
C THR A 255 17.20 17.91 8.32
N ALA A 256 15.95 18.22 7.97
CA ALA A 256 15.58 18.67 6.63
C ALA A 256 16.20 20.04 6.29
N GLU A 257 16.24 20.99 7.23
CA GLU A 257 16.95 22.26 7.09
C GLU A 257 18.45 22.06 6.84
N ALA A 258 19.10 21.18 7.61
CA ALA A 258 20.51 20.88 7.45
C ALA A 258 20.82 20.25 6.07
N VAL A 259 19.95 19.35 5.59
CA VAL A 259 20.10 18.73 4.26
C VAL A 259 19.86 19.75 3.15
N LEU A 260 18.83 20.59 3.24
CA LEU A 260 18.59 21.67 2.27
C LEU A 260 19.79 22.62 2.18
N ALA A 261 20.32 23.07 3.33
CA ALA A 261 21.50 23.92 3.38
C ALA A 261 22.75 23.26 2.75
N SER A 262 22.82 21.93 2.78
CA SER A 262 23.90 21.17 2.11
C SER A 262 23.67 21.02 0.60
N LEU A 263 22.41 20.90 0.14
CA LEU A 263 22.04 20.81 -1.27
C LEU A 263 22.24 22.14 -2.01
N ASP A 264 21.96 23.27 -1.36
CA ASP A 264 22.24 24.61 -1.90
C ASP A 264 23.72 24.81 -2.26
N GLN A 265 24.62 24.04 -1.64
CA GLN A 265 26.06 24.06 -1.92
C GLN A 265 26.47 23.14 -3.07
N GLN A 266 25.62 22.19 -3.48
CA GLN A 266 25.95 21.11 -4.42
C GLN A 266 25.39 21.33 -5.85
N GLY A 267 24.47 22.28 -6.05
CA GLY A 267 23.97 22.67 -7.37
C GLY A 267 22.58 22.13 -7.72
N PRO A 268 22.06 22.39 -8.94
CA PRO A 268 20.65 22.21 -9.29
C PRO A 268 20.21 20.77 -9.58
N GLU A 269 21.09 19.77 -9.45
CA GLU A 269 20.78 18.37 -9.81
C GLU A 269 19.74 17.72 -8.88
N ASP A 270 19.53 18.30 -7.69
CA ASP A 270 18.65 17.75 -6.65
C ASP A 270 17.35 18.56 -6.41
N LEU A 271 16.86 19.29 -7.42
CA LEU A 271 15.67 20.15 -7.28
C LEU A 271 14.42 19.40 -6.76
N ALA A 272 14.19 18.16 -7.20
CA ALA A 272 13.05 17.36 -6.75
C ALA A 272 13.15 16.98 -5.27
N ALA A 273 14.37 16.68 -4.80
CA ALA A 273 14.64 16.39 -3.40
C ALA A 273 14.45 17.64 -2.54
N ALA A 274 14.95 18.79 -3.00
CA ALA A 274 14.78 20.07 -2.33
C ALA A 274 13.30 20.42 -2.14
N LEU A 275 12.48 20.31 -3.20
CA LEU A 275 11.03 20.53 -3.11
C LEU A 275 10.33 19.58 -2.13
N GLY A 276 10.78 18.31 -2.07
CA GLY A 276 10.28 17.34 -1.10
C GLY A 276 10.59 17.73 0.35
N LEU A 277 11.81 18.17 0.62
CA LEU A 277 12.25 18.62 1.94
C LEU A 277 11.59 19.94 2.36
N GLU A 278 11.45 20.90 1.45
CA GLU A 278 10.69 22.12 1.69
C GLU A 278 9.24 21.81 2.07
N ARG A 279 8.62 20.84 1.39
CA ARG A 279 7.27 20.40 1.72
C ARG A 279 7.20 19.73 3.09
N ILE A 280 8.21 18.95 3.47
CA ILE A 280 8.30 18.40 4.82
C ILE A 280 8.34 19.54 5.84
N LEU A 281 9.22 20.54 5.66
CA LEU A 281 9.32 21.71 6.54
C LEU A 281 8.01 22.50 6.65
N GLU A 282 7.32 22.71 5.53
CA GLU A 282 6.02 23.38 5.54
C GLU A 282 5.02 22.60 6.40
N VAL A 283 4.91 21.28 6.22
CA VAL A 283 3.93 20.48 6.97
C VAL A 283 4.33 20.33 8.43
N THR A 284 5.62 20.19 8.76
CA THR A 284 6.08 20.14 10.15
C THR A 284 5.84 21.45 10.88
N SER A 285 6.03 22.61 10.24
CA SER A 285 5.70 23.92 10.83
C SER A 285 4.23 24.03 11.22
N ILE A 286 3.32 23.60 10.32
CA ILE A 286 1.87 23.57 10.60
C ILE A 286 1.54 22.64 11.77
N ILE A 287 2.22 21.49 11.87
CA ILE A 287 2.03 20.55 12.98
C ILE A 287 2.47 21.18 14.30
N LEU A 288 3.59 21.89 14.34
CA LEU A 288 4.10 22.55 15.55
C LEU A 288 3.21 23.71 16.01
N GLU A 289 2.44 24.33 15.11
CA GLU A 289 1.46 25.37 15.42
C GLU A 289 0.08 24.84 15.87
N THR A 290 -0.22 23.55 15.60
CA THR A 290 -1.57 22.98 15.77
C THR A 290 -1.87 22.57 17.21
#